data_AF-A0A3P5XZZ3-F1
#
_entry.id   AF-A0A3P5XZZ3-F1
#
_cell.length_a   1.000
_cell.length_b   1.000
_cell.length_c   1.000
_cell.angle_alpha   90.00
_cell.angle_beta   90.00
_cell.angle_gamma   90.00
#
_symmetry.space_group_name_H-M   'P 1'
#
loop_
_entity.id
_entity.type
_entity.pdbx_description
1 polymer ?
#
loop_
_entity_poly.entity_id
_entity_poly.type
_entity_poly.pdbx_seq_one_letter_code
_entity_poly.pdbx_strand_id
1 'polypeptide(L)'
;MELLGEEVNFEDISPFEVKFAEGLPKTKFPYNCGIFVVKMLECRSLGLKSMANINDETAMDLRSKLCCEIFDQFMDKDFQEGQRK
;
A
#
# COMPACT_ATOMS: atom_id res chain seq x y z
N MET A 1 27.54 4.81 13.05
CA MET A 1 27.18 4.90 11.62
C MET A 1 27.51 6.32 11.21
N GLU A 2 28.71 6.53 10.70
CA GLU A 2 29.13 7.84 10.18
C GLU A 2 28.37 8.04 8.87
N LEU A 3 27.36 8.93 8.90
CA LEU A 3 26.82 9.52 7.68
C LEU A 3 27.98 10.32 7.08
N LEU A 4 28.55 9.81 5.98
CA LEU A 4 29.51 10.52 5.15
C LEU A 4 29.02 11.95 4.98
N GLY A 5 29.87 12.91 5.34
CA GLY A 5 29.62 14.34 5.26
C GLY A 5 29.55 14.82 3.82
N GLU A 6 28.54 14.36 3.08
CA GLU A 6 28.11 15.03 1.86
C GLU A 6 27.45 16.34 2.27
N GLU A 7 28.13 17.46 2.01
CA GLU A 7 27.51 18.77 2.10
C GLU A 7 26.32 18.79 1.13
N VAL A 8 25.11 18.81 1.68
CA VAL A 8 23.89 18.88 0.87
C VAL A 8 23.90 20.22 0.15
N ASN A 9 24.09 20.20 -1.16
CA ASN A 9 23.95 21.40 -1.98
C ASN A 9 22.47 21.75 -2.09
N PHE A 10 22.02 22.75 -1.33
CA PHE A 10 20.64 23.22 -1.34
C PHE A 10 20.22 23.83 -2.68
N GLU A 11 21.17 24.21 -3.54
CA GLU A 11 20.88 24.69 -4.91
C GLU A 11 20.45 23.55 -5.85
N ASP A 12 20.82 22.30 -5.54
CA ASP A 12 20.43 21.10 -6.30
C ASP A 12 19.11 20.48 -5.79
N ILE A 13 18.49 21.05 -4.76
CA ILE A 13 17.23 20.53 -4.21
C ILE A 13 16.04 21.17 -4.92
N SER A 14 15.41 20.41 -5.81
CA SER A 14 14.09 20.76 -6.33
C SER A 14 13.02 20.55 -5.25
N PRO A 15 12.07 21.48 -5.06
CA PRO A 15 10.93 21.26 -4.18
C PRO A 15 10.10 20.04 -4.60
N PHE A 16 9.47 19.38 -3.63
CA PHE A 16 8.49 18.34 -3.94
C PHE A 16 7.27 18.93 -4.67
N GLU A 17 6.84 18.27 -5.73
CA GLU A 17 5.58 18.58 -6.39
C GLU A 17 4.40 17.97 -5.62
N VAL A 18 3.43 18.81 -5.23
CA VAL A 18 2.16 18.35 -4.68
C VAL A 18 1.16 18.17 -5.83
N LYS A 19 0.55 16.99 -5.93
CA LYS A 19 -0.45 16.67 -6.96
C LYS A 19 -1.76 16.27 -6.31
N PHE A 20 -2.86 16.80 -6.84
CA PHE A 20 -4.19 16.29 -6.53
C PHE A 20 -4.42 14.99 -7.27
N ALA A 21 -4.84 13.97 -6.54
CA ALA A 21 -5.14 12.68 -7.13
C ALA A 21 -6.59 12.66 -7.65
N GLU A 22 -6.74 12.90 -8.95
CA GLU A 22 -8.02 12.84 -9.65
C GLU A 22 -8.32 11.42 -10.15
N GLY A 23 -9.62 11.14 -10.37
CA GLY A 23 -10.06 9.85 -10.93
C GLY A 23 -9.82 8.63 -10.04
N LEU A 24 -9.45 8.84 -8.77
CA LEU A 24 -9.28 7.74 -7.82
C LEU A 24 -10.63 7.13 -7.43
N PRO A 25 -10.67 5.80 -7.18
CA PRO A 25 -11.85 5.15 -6.64
C PRO A 25 -12.31 5.78 -5.33
N LYS A 26 -13.64 5.93 -5.17
CA LYS A 26 -14.25 6.51 -3.98
C LYS A 26 -15.27 5.54 -3.40
N THR A 27 -15.33 5.49 -2.08
CA THR A 27 -16.31 4.70 -1.33
C THR A 27 -17.46 5.59 -0.89
N LYS A 28 -18.68 5.05 -0.89
CA LYS A 28 -19.85 5.66 -0.24
C LYS A 28 -19.90 5.35 1.25
N PHE A 29 -19.18 4.33 1.70
CA PHE A 29 -19.17 3.84 3.07
C PHE A 29 -17.89 4.25 3.81
N PRO A 30 -17.99 5.00 4.91
CA PRO A 30 -16.82 5.47 5.66
C PRO A 30 -15.88 4.35 6.12
N TYR A 31 -16.43 3.19 6.49
CA TYR A 31 -15.64 2.04 6.99
C TYR A 31 -14.83 1.31 5.91
N ASN A 32 -15.03 1.63 4.62
CA ASN A 32 -14.24 1.06 3.51
C ASN A 32 -13.00 1.92 3.16
N CYS A 33 -12.83 3.10 3.76
CA CYS A 33 -11.76 4.03 3.34
C CYS A 33 -10.35 3.40 3.46
N GLY A 34 -10.10 2.62 4.52
CA GLY A 34 -8.82 1.95 4.75
C GLY A 34 -8.48 0.95 3.65
N ILE A 35 -9.42 0.06 3.30
CA ILE A 35 -9.17 -0.96 2.26
C ILE A 35 -9.00 -0.31 0.87
N PHE A 36 -9.73 0.77 0.60
CA PHE A 36 -9.56 1.56 -0.63
C PHE A 36 -8.14 2.12 -0.74
N VAL A 37 -7.64 2.78 0.31
CA VAL A 37 -6.28 3.35 0.32
C VAL A 37 -5.22 2.27 0.14
N VAL A 38 -5.33 1.15 0.87
CA VAL A 38 -4.36 0.05 0.79
C VAL A 38 -4.30 -0.54 -0.63
N LYS A 39 -5.45 -0.87 -1.23
CA LYS A 39 -5.46 -1.44 -2.60
C LYS A 39 -5.05 -0.40 -3.65
N MET A 40 -5.33 0.89 -3.47
CA MET A 40 -4.83 1.94 -4.36
C MET A 40 -3.31 2.03 -4.34
N LEU A 41 -2.70 1.98 -3.14
CA LEU A 41 -1.25 1.97 -2.99
C LEU A 41 -0.64 0.74 -3.68
N GLU A 42 -1.20 -0.44 -3.44
CA GLU A 42 -0.75 -1.67 -4.08
C GLU A 42 -0.84 -1.59 -5.62
N CYS A 43 -1.97 -1.14 -6.18
CA CYS A 43 -2.10 -0.95 -7.62
C CYS A 43 -1.04 0.00 -8.18
N ARG A 44 -0.74 1.11 -7.49
CA ARG A 44 0.32 2.05 -7.89
C ARG A 44 1.70 1.41 -7.83
N SER A 45 2.01 0.70 -6.74
CA SER A 45 3.28 0.01 -6.54
C SER A 45 3.54 -1.06 -7.61
N LEU A 46 2.49 -1.73 -8.08
CA LEU A 46 2.55 -2.73 -9.15
C LEU A 46 2.49 -2.12 -10.56
N GLY A 47 2.38 -0.80 -10.70
CA GLY A 47 2.25 -0.13 -12.01
C GLY A 47 0.94 -0.41 -12.74
N LEU A 48 -0.11 -0.84 -12.02
CA LEU A 48 -1.42 -1.10 -12.61
C LEU A 48 -2.09 0.21 -13.05
N LYS A 49 -2.55 0.22 -14.30
CA LYS A 49 -3.21 1.39 -14.90
C LYS A 49 -4.67 1.55 -14.49
N SER A 50 -5.34 0.45 -14.15
CA SER A 50 -6.75 0.44 -13.78
C SER A 50 -6.94 0.09 -12.32
N MET A 51 -7.84 0.81 -11.66
CA MET A 51 -8.28 0.59 -10.29
C MET A 51 -9.79 0.31 -10.20
N ALA A 52 -10.42 -0.10 -11.30
CA ALA A 52 -11.87 -0.27 -11.40
C ALA A 52 -12.45 -1.30 -10.42
N ASN A 53 -11.63 -2.28 -10.01
CA ASN A 53 -12.00 -3.31 -9.06
C ASN A 53 -11.94 -2.84 -7.59
N ILE A 54 -11.61 -1.57 -7.32
CA ILE A 54 -11.68 -1.00 -5.97
C ILE A 54 -13.02 -0.26 -5.86
N ASN A 55 -14.06 -0.99 -5.44
CA ASN A 55 -15.40 -0.44 -5.29
C ASN A 55 -16.11 -1.07 -4.08
N ASP A 56 -17.28 -0.54 -3.73
CA ASP A 56 -18.00 -0.96 -2.53
C ASP A 56 -18.54 -2.39 -2.64
N GLU A 57 -18.87 -2.83 -3.86
CA GLU A 57 -19.36 -4.18 -4.15
C GLU A 57 -18.28 -5.25 -3.91
N THR A 58 -17.02 -4.89 -4.16
CA THR A 58 -15.85 -5.78 -4.02
C THR A 58 -15.10 -5.59 -2.70
N ALA A 59 -15.41 -4.57 -1.91
CA ALA A 59 -14.66 -4.20 -0.71
C ALA A 59 -14.54 -5.34 0.32
N MET A 60 -15.58 -6.16 0.48
CA MET A 60 -15.55 -7.32 1.38
C MET A 60 -14.58 -8.41 0.89
N ASP A 61 -14.61 -8.72 -0.40
CA ASP A 61 -13.71 -9.70 -1.02
C ASP A 61 -12.24 -9.24 -0.95
N LEU A 62 -11.99 -7.96 -1.25
CA LEU A 62 -10.67 -7.35 -1.10
C LEU A 62 -10.15 -7.44 0.34
N ARG A 63 -11.02 -7.23 1.33
CA ARG A 63 -10.65 -7.34 2.75
C ARG A 63 -10.30 -8.78 3.12
N SER A 64 -11.13 -9.75 2.72
CA SER A 64 -10.87 -11.16 2.98
C SER A 64 -9.54 -11.61 2.36
N LYS A 65 -9.28 -11.25 1.10
CA LYS A 65 -8.01 -11.55 0.42
C LYS A 65 -6.80 -10.97 1.16
N LEU A 66 -6.87 -9.70 1.53
CA LEU A 66 -5.80 -9.05 2.28
C LEU A 66 -5.54 -9.74 3.63
N CYS A 67 -6.60 -10.14 4.34
CA CYS A 67 -6.45 -10.88 5.60
C CYS A 67 -5.77 -12.23 5.39
N CYS A 68 -6.14 -12.98 4.34
CA CYS A 68 -5.47 -14.24 4.00
C CYS A 68 -4.00 -14.02 3.64
N GLU A 69 -3.68 -13.03 2.82
CA GLU A 69 -2.31 -12.70 2.44
C GLU A 69 -1.43 -12.35 3.65
N ILE A 70 -1.95 -11.55 4.59
CA ILE A 70 -1.25 -11.23 5.84
C ILE A 70 -1.07 -12.49 6.69
N PHE A 71 -2.10 -13.33 6.81
CA PHE A 71 -2.00 -14.58 7.56
C PHE A 71 -0.92 -15.50 6.97
N ASP A 72 -0.93 -15.72 5.67
CA ASP A 72 0.04 -16.60 5.00
C ASP A 72 1.47 -16.05 5.10
N GLN A 73 1.63 -14.72 5.01
CA GLN A 73 2.96 -14.10 5.06
C GLN A 73 3.56 -14.07 6.46
N PHE A 74 2.76 -13.78 7.48
CA PHE A 74 3.26 -13.55 8.83
C PHE A 74 2.97 -14.74 9.75
N MET A 75 1.75 -15.26 9.74
CA MET A 75 1.35 -16.30 10.68
C MET A 75 1.83 -17.68 10.25
N ASP A 76 1.70 -18.05 8.96
CA ASP A 76 2.16 -19.36 8.50
C ASP A 76 3.70 -19.42 8.48
N LYS A 77 4.40 -18.41 7.96
CA LYS A 77 5.87 -18.43 7.95
C LYS A 77 6.49 -18.49 9.35
N ASP A 78 6.02 -17.68 10.29
CA ASP A 78 6.54 -17.70 11.67
C ASP A 78 6.22 -19.03 12.37
N PHE A 79 5.05 -19.61 12.08
CA PHE A 79 4.67 -20.92 12.60
C PHE A 79 5.56 -22.05 12.02
N GLN A 80 5.81 -22.04 10.71
CA GLN A 80 6.69 -23.01 10.04
C GLN A 80 8.14 -22.90 10.52
N GLU A 81 8.65 -21.70 10.78
CA GLU A 81 9.99 -21.48 11.32
C GLU A 81 10.10 -21.87 12.81
N GLY A 82 9.04 -21.68 13.58
CA GLY A 82 8.94 -22.12 14.98
C GLY A 82 8.91 -23.65 15.16
N GLN A 83 8.37 -24.39 14.18
CA GLN A 83 8.34 -25.87 14.20
C GLN A 83 9.63 -26.54 13.72
N ARG A 84 10.57 -25.79 13.11
CA ARG A 84 11.86 -26.31 12.63
C ARG A 84 12.98 -26.25 13.66
N LYS A 85 12.68 -25.85 14.90
CA LYS A 85 13.59 -25.91 16.06
C LYS A 85 13.20 -27.06 16.98
#